data_AF-A0A832TAY9-F1
#
_entry.id   AF-A0A832TAY9-F1
#
_cell.length_a   1.000
_cell.length_b   1.000
_cell.length_c   1.000
_cell.angle_alpha   90.00
_cell.angle_beta   90.00
_cell.angle_gamma   90.00
#
_symmetry.space_group_name_H-M   'P 1'
#
loop_
_entity.id
_entity.type
_entity.pdbx_description
1 polymer ?
#
loop_
_entity_poly.entity_id
_entity_poly.type
_entity_poly.pdbx_seq_one_letter_code
_entity_poly.pdbx_strand_id
1 'polypeptide(L)'
;MHELVNVGVDLVLSGHKHTPYAWFLNKMALVTAGSVSSKKLRADIENSYNIIDINSTHIDVFVKPIGGTKRPLARYQKRDSEEYKLCLP
;
A
#
# COMPACT_ATOMS: atom_id res chain seq x y z
N MET A 1 -8.68 -13.90 -5.52
CA MET A 1 -9.24 -12.59 -5.10
C MET A 1 -10.66 -12.74 -4.56
N HIS A 2 -11.53 -13.51 -5.21
CA HIS A 2 -12.89 -13.80 -4.72
C HIS A 2 -12.93 -14.28 -3.25
N GLU A 3 -12.08 -15.25 -2.88
CA GLU A 3 -11.99 -15.75 -1.49
C GLU A 3 -11.53 -14.69 -0.48
N LEU A 4 -10.65 -13.76 -0.86
CA LEU A 4 -10.16 -12.72 0.06
C LEU A 4 -11.25 -11.69 0.39
N VAL A 5 -12.12 -11.42 -0.58
CA VAL A 5 -13.27 -10.52 -0.39
C VAL A 5 -14.29 -11.16 0.55
N ASN A 6 -14.53 -12.47 0.41
CA ASN A 6 -15.51 -13.19 1.24
C ASN A 6 -15.09 -13.31 2.71
N VAL A 7 -13.78 -13.32 2.98
CA VAL A 7 -13.23 -13.41 4.35
C VAL A 7 -13.09 -12.03 5.01
N GLY A 8 -13.41 -10.94 4.29
CA GLY A 8 -13.38 -9.58 4.85
C GLY A 8 -11.97 -9.03 5.05
N VAL A 9 -11.05 -9.30 4.12
CA VAL A 9 -9.68 -8.78 4.21
C VAL A 9 -9.62 -7.29 3.84
N ASP A 10 -9.17 -6.46 4.77
CA ASP A 10 -9.07 -5.01 4.58
C ASP A 10 -7.76 -4.58 3.88
N LEU A 11 -6.66 -5.33 4.05
CA LEU A 11 -5.33 -5.00 3.56
C LEU A 11 -4.56 -6.23 3.07
N VAL A 12 -4.08 -6.17 1.83
CA VAL A 12 -3.19 -7.18 1.23
C VAL A 12 -1.84 -6.56 0.92
N LEU A 13 -0.78 -7.20 1.42
CA LEU A 13 0.60 -6.81 1.17
C LEU A 13 1.24 -7.75 0.14
N SER A 14 1.91 -7.17 -0.85
CA SER A 14 2.62 -7.91 -1.90
C SER A 14 3.98 -7.29 -2.22
N GLY A 15 4.77 -8.02 -3.01
CA GLY A 15 6.10 -7.62 -3.47
C GLY A 15 6.32 -8.06 -4.92
N HIS A 16 7.55 -8.44 -5.26
CA HIS A 16 7.95 -9.00 -6.57
C HIS A 16 8.09 -8.01 -7.74
N LYS A 17 7.18 -7.02 -7.91
CA LYS A 17 7.26 -6.08 -9.05
C LYS A 17 8.43 -5.08 -8.96
N HIS A 18 9.09 -4.99 -7.81
CA HIS A 18 10.13 -4.00 -7.49
C HIS A 18 9.67 -2.53 -7.61
N THR A 19 8.38 -2.28 -7.80
CA THR A 19 7.79 -0.94 -7.95
C THR A 19 6.71 -0.78 -6.89
N PRO A 20 6.81 0.24 -6.02
CA PRO A 20 5.79 0.51 -5.02
C PRO A 20 4.51 1.04 -5.66
N TYR A 21 3.36 0.49 -5.29
CA TYR A 21 2.06 1.01 -5.71
C TYR A 21 0.96 0.60 -4.71
N ALA A 22 -0.16 1.32 -4.74
CA ALA A 22 -1.33 1.03 -3.94
C ALA A 22 -2.60 1.11 -4.80
N TRP A 23 -3.52 0.15 -4.63
CA TRP A 23 -4.81 0.10 -5.31
C TRP A 23 -5.92 -0.15 -4.30
N PHE A 24 -7.11 0.33 -4.64
CA PHE A 24 -8.33 0.00 -3.92
C PHE A 24 -9.23 -0.85 -4.80
N LEU A 25 -9.59 -2.04 -4.34
CA LEU A 25 -10.48 -2.93 -5.08
C LEU A 25 -11.34 -3.76 -4.13
N ASN A 26 -12.64 -3.84 -4.38
CA ASN A 26 -13.58 -4.65 -3.59
C ASN A 26 -13.44 -4.42 -2.08
N LYS A 27 -13.40 -3.15 -1.66
CA LYS A 27 -13.25 -2.71 -0.26
C LYS A 27 -11.90 -3.01 0.40
N MET A 28 -10.93 -3.52 -0.37
CA MET A 28 -9.62 -3.93 0.11
C MET A 28 -8.52 -3.02 -0.42
N ALA A 29 -7.57 -2.67 0.44
CA ALA A 29 -6.33 -2.01 0.06
C ALA A 29 -5.31 -3.05 -0.42
N LEU A 30 -4.84 -2.93 -1.65
CA LEU A 30 -3.76 -3.74 -2.20
C LEU A 30 -2.50 -2.90 -2.27
N VAL A 31 -1.50 -3.24 -1.47
CA VAL A 31 -0.24 -2.50 -1.36
C VAL A 31 0.90 -3.39 -1.82
N THR A 32 1.63 -2.94 -2.84
CA THR A 32 2.85 -3.60 -3.29
C THR A 32 4.05 -2.77 -2.86
N ALA A 33 4.98 -3.42 -2.18
CA ALA A 33 6.23 -2.83 -1.75
C ALA A 33 7.20 -2.68 -2.94
N GLY A 34 8.11 -1.72 -2.79
CA GLY A 34 9.30 -1.64 -3.63
C GLY A 34 10.30 -2.77 -3.30
N SER A 35 11.57 -2.53 -3.57
CA SER A 35 12.65 -3.45 -3.22
C SER A 35 13.63 -2.77 -2.28
N VAL A 36 14.06 -3.44 -1.21
CA VAL A 36 15.00 -2.85 -0.24
C VAL A 36 16.45 -2.90 -0.73
N SER A 37 16.81 -3.91 -1.53
CA SER A 37 18.21 -4.23 -1.82
C SER A 37 18.48 -4.75 -3.24
N SER A 38 17.54 -4.59 -4.18
CA SER A 38 17.76 -5.06 -5.56
C SER A 38 18.69 -4.12 -6.31
N LYS A 39 19.62 -4.70 -7.07
CA LYS A 39 20.49 -3.98 -8.02
C LYS A 39 19.86 -3.85 -9.41
N LYS A 40 18.72 -4.49 -9.67
CA LYS A 40 17.99 -4.51 -10.95
C LYS A 40 16.70 -3.70 -10.85
N LEU A 41 16.80 -2.43 -10.51
CA LEU A 41 15.65 -1.52 -10.55
C LEU A 41 15.51 -1.02 -12.01
N ARG A 42 14.29 -1.05 -12.54
CA ARG A 42 13.98 -0.49 -13.87
C ARG A 42 13.44 0.92 -13.69
N ALA A 43 13.83 1.84 -14.57
CA ALA A 43 13.30 3.22 -14.63
C ALA A 43 13.41 3.99 -13.30
N ASP A 44 14.61 4.42 -12.90
CA ASP A 44 14.87 5.40 -11.80
C ASP A 44 14.19 5.16 -10.44
N ILE A 45 13.63 3.96 -10.23
CA ILE A 45 13.01 3.57 -8.96
C ILE A 45 14.12 3.31 -7.96
N GLU A 46 14.19 4.12 -6.90
CA GLU A 46 15.08 3.88 -5.77
C GLU A 46 14.65 2.67 -4.95
N ASN A 47 15.61 2.02 -4.29
CA ASN A 47 15.26 1.02 -3.29
C ASN A 47 14.37 1.65 -2.21
N SER A 48 13.30 0.96 -1.84
CA SER A 48 12.28 1.48 -0.94
C SER A 48 11.52 0.39 -0.22
N TYR A 49 10.85 0.78 0.87
CA TYR A 49 9.90 -0.05 1.62
C TYR A 49 8.62 0.74 1.90
N ASN A 50 7.56 0.05 2.31
CA ASN A 50 6.35 0.74 2.80
C ASN A 50 6.43 0.96 4.30
N ILE A 51 5.88 2.09 4.74
CA ILE A 51 5.51 2.33 6.13
C ILE A 51 3.98 2.38 6.14
N ILE A 52 3.34 1.56 6.96
CA ILE A 52 1.88 1.45 7.02
C ILE A 52 1.44 1.76 8.44
N ASP A 53 0.77 2.90 8.60
CA ASP A 53 0.20 3.33 9.87
C ASP A 53 -1.29 2.93 9.88
N ILE A 54 -1.67 2.04 10.80
CA ILE A 54 -3.03 1.49 10.90
C ILE A 54 -3.66 1.97 12.20
N ASN A 55 -4.87 2.54 12.11
CA ASN A 55 -5.71 2.83 13.27
C ASN A 55 -7.17 2.42 13.00
N SER A 56 -8.06 2.65 13.98
CA SER A 56 -9.47 2.24 13.89
C SER A 56 -10.26 2.88 12.74
N THR A 57 -9.78 4.00 12.21
CA THR A 57 -10.48 4.82 11.22
C THR A 57 -9.73 4.94 9.89
N HIS A 58 -8.41 4.70 9.87
CA HIS A 58 -7.60 4.90 8.67
C HIS A 58 -6.47 3.86 8.54
N ILE A 59 -6.11 3.59 7.29
CA ILE A 59 -4.87 2.91 6.88
C ILE A 59 -4.10 3.91 6.01
N ASP A 60 -2.96 4.38 6.52
CA ASP A 60 -2.07 5.28 5.80
C ASP A 60 -0.86 4.51 5.29
N VAL A 61 -0.65 4.56 3.98
CA VAL A 61 0.44 3.87 3.30
C VAL A 61 1.42 4.91 2.78
N PHE A 62 2.68 4.78 3.19
CA PHE A 62 3.78 5.60 2.71
C PHE A 62 4.77 4.72 1.95
N VAL A 63 5.48 5.33 0.99
CA VAL A 63 6.70 4.76 0.42
C VAL A 63 7.89 5.51 0.99
N LYS A 64 8.90 4.78 1.46
CA LYS A 64 10.12 5.33 2.02
C LYS A 64 11.31 4.82 1.20
N PRO A 65 11.92 5.67 0.36
CA PRO A 65 13.21 5.36 -0.25
C PRO A 65 14.29 5.22 0.83
N ILE A 66 15.27 4.35 0.60
CA ILE A 66 16.34 4.09 1.57
C ILE A 66 17.14 5.37 1.88
N GLY A 67 17.45 6.17 0.85
CA GLY A 67 18.18 7.44 0.99
C GLY A 67 17.31 8.68 1.13
N GLY A 68 15.98 8.53 1.06
CA GLY A 68 15.04 9.65 0.90
C GLY A 68 14.10 9.87 2.08
N THR A 69 13.22 10.86 1.95
CA THR A 69 12.10 11.10 2.87
C THR A 69 10.91 10.20 2.54
N LYS A 70 10.12 9.81 3.57
CA LYS A 70 8.87 9.07 3.32
C LYS A 70 7.88 9.96 2.56
N ARG A 71 7.13 9.37 1.64
CA ARG A 71 6.12 10.06 0.81
C ARG A 71 4.79 9.31 0.92
N PRO A 72 3.64 10.00 0.96
CA PRO A 72 2.35 9.34 1.00
C PRO A 72 2.11 8.60 -0.32
N LEU A 73 1.60 7.37 -0.22
CA LEU A 73 1.25 6.52 -1.36
C LEU A 73 -0.27 6.34 -1.48
N ALA A 74 -0.96 6.13 -0.36
CA ALA A 74 -2.40 6.07 -0.30
C ALA A 74 -2.89 6.28 1.14
N ARG A 75 -4.10 6.83 1.29
CA ARG A 75 -4.85 6.82 2.55
C ARG A 75 -6.18 6.12 2.32
N TYR A 76 -6.55 5.22 3.21
CA TYR A 76 -7.85 4.55 3.18
C TYR A 76 -8.61 4.89 4.45
N GLN A 77 -9.79 5.49 4.34
CA GLN A 77 -10.62 5.84 5.49
C GLN A 77 -11.78 4.85 5.62
N LYS A 78 -11.92 4.23 6.80
CA LYS A 78 -13.07 3.41 7.20
C LYS A 78 -14.23 4.34 7.57
N ARG A 79 -15.33 4.30 6.81
CA ARG A 79 -16.59 4.95 7.23
C ARG A 79 -17.36 4.02 8.14
N ASP A 80 -18.25 4.58 8.98
CA ASP A 80 -19.14 3.89 9.95
C ASP A 80 -20.06 2.79 9.35
N SER A 81 -19.90 2.48 8.06
CA SER A 81 -20.56 1.42 7.29
C SER A 81 -19.53 0.53 6.59
N GLU A 82 -18.60 -0.12 7.32
CA GLU A 82 -17.63 -1.13 6.82
C GLU A 82 -17.02 -0.88 5.41
N GLU A 83 -16.78 0.38 5.06
CA GLU A 83 -16.33 0.74 3.71
C GLU A 83 -15.12 1.65 3.79
N TYR A 84 -13.99 1.12 3.32
CA TYR A 84 -12.82 1.90 3.02
C TYR A 84 -13.06 2.72 1.74
N LYS A 85 -12.52 3.94 1.67
CA LYS A 85 -12.38 4.67 0.41
C LYS A 85 -10.96 5.18 0.27
N LEU A 86 -10.44 5.11 -0.96
CA LEU A 86 -9.18 5.73 -1.31
C LEU A 86 -9.33 7.26 -1.23
N CYS A 87 -8.64 7.86 -0.28
CA CYS A 87 -8.37 9.27 -0.24
C CYS A 87 -7.06 9.47 -1.01
N LEU A 88 -7.14 10.13 -2.17
CA LEU A 88 -5.94 10.55 -2.89
C LEU A 88 -5.12 11.47 -1.96
N PRO A 89 -3.79 11.28 -1.90
CA PRO A 89 -2.91 12.11 -1.07
C PRO A 89 -2.84 13.56 -1.54
#